data_AF-A0A397T1B8-F1
#
_entry.id   AF-A0A397T1B8-F1
#
_cell.length_a   1.000
_cell.length_b   1.000
_cell.length_c   1.000
_cell.angle_alpha   90.00
_cell.angle_beta   90.00
_cell.angle_gamma   90.00
#
_symmetry.space_group_name_H-M   'P 1'
#
loop_
_entity.id
_entity.type
_entity.pdbx_description
1 polymer ?
#
loop_
_entity_poly.entity_id
_entity_poly.type
_entity_poly.pdbx_seq_one_letter_code
_entity_poly.pdbx_strand_id
1 'polypeptide(L)'
;MKLILILTIFLSFAVISQAAMILSKRRFGQEHTPAADATYQEVKDIAKGTNKEEQAGNLSGAMVRALLAKAPTCDQQDRADEIIDLGEELGGKKKEQLIKVARTYRQLERNTPKAGQPSALCKKKPRHKELDGLVQAQDP
;
A
#
# COMPACT_ATOMS: atom_id res chain seq x y z
N MET A 1 -47.87 64.27 -6.89
CA MET A 1 -48.32 63.04 -6.20
C MET A 1 -48.20 61.89 -7.20
N LYS A 2 -47.52 60.76 -7.00
CA LYS A 2 -46.81 60.17 -5.87
C LYS A 2 -45.82 59.13 -6.44
N LEU A 3 -44.66 59.10 -5.79
CA LEU A 3 -43.57 58.11 -5.75
C LEU A 3 -43.94 56.61 -5.99
N ILE A 4 -43.03 55.89 -6.68
CA ILE A 4 -42.38 54.60 -6.30
C ILE A 4 -43.32 53.36 -6.26
N LEU A 5 -43.02 52.21 -6.88
CA LEU A 5 -42.18 51.16 -6.29
C LEU A 5 -41.92 49.99 -7.27
N ILE A 6 -40.64 49.77 -7.48
CA ILE A 6 -39.89 48.55 -7.87
C ILE A 6 -40.59 47.25 -7.44
N LEU A 7 -40.68 46.26 -8.34
CA LEU A 7 -40.58 44.85 -7.92
C LEU A 7 -40.02 43.96 -9.04
N THR A 8 -38.70 44.07 -9.22
CA THR A 8 -37.85 43.04 -9.82
C THR A 8 -38.10 41.71 -9.13
N ILE A 9 -38.62 40.73 -9.88
CA ILE A 9 -38.73 39.34 -9.44
C ILE A 9 -37.32 38.78 -9.37
N PHE A 10 -36.66 38.94 -8.22
CA PHE A 10 -35.40 38.28 -7.90
C PHE A 10 -35.67 36.79 -7.71
N LEU A 11 -35.33 36.04 -8.75
CA LEU A 11 -35.19 34.60 -8.77
C LEU A 11 -34.20 34.19 -7.68
N SER A 12 -34.70 33.86 -6.50
CA SER A 12 -33.90 33.39 -5.38
C SER A 12 -33.53 31.93 -5.61
N PHE A 13 -32.54 31.69 -6.47
CA PHE A 13 -31.80 30.43 -6.44
C PHE A 13 -31.02 30.40 -5.13
N ALA A 14 -31.57 29.70 -4.14
CA ALA A 14 -30.81 29.28 -2.97
C ALA A 14 -29.71 28.32 -3.47
N VAL A 15 -28.50 28.85 -3.69
CA VAL A 15 -27.30 28.03 -3.88
C VAL A 15 -27.01 27.41 -2.51
N ILE A 16 -27.51 26.20 -2.29
CA ILE A 16 -27.07 25.36 -1.18
C ILE A 16 -25.60 25.02 -1.48
N SER A 17 -24.69 25.72 -0.82
CA SER A 17 -23.26 25.43 -0.85
C SER A 17 -23.06 24.02 -0.30
N GLN A 18 -22.94 23.03 -1.18
CA GLN A 18 -22.46 21.70 -0.82
C GLN A 18 -20.98 21.86 -0.45
N ALA A 19 -20.70 22.13 0.83
CA ALA A 19 -19.39 21.86 1.38
C ALA A 19 -19.20 20.34 1.29
N ALA A 20 -18.61 19.88 0.19
CA ALA A 20 -18.19 18.50 0.06
C ALA A 20 -17.21 18.24 1.21
N MET A 21 -17.62 17.42 2.18
CA MET A 21 -16.70 16.98 3.21
C MET A 21 -15.57 16.22 2.51
N ILE A 22 -14.37 16.78 2.53
CA ILE A 22 -13.16 16.07 2.14
C ILE A 22 -12.95 14.98 3.19
N LEU A 23 -13.55 13.81 2.97
CA LEU A 23 -13.26 12.63 3.78
C LEU A 23 -11.86 12.16 3.39
N SER A 24 -10.85 12.64 4.11
CA SER A 24 -9.49 12.13 3.96
C SER A 24 -9.53 10.62 4.25
N LYS A 25 -9.28 9.79 3.25
CA LYS A 25 -9.27 8.33 3.41
C LYS A 25 -8.22 7.96 4.45
N ARG A 26 -8.61 7.11 5.38
CA ARG A 26 -7.70 6.56 6.39
C ARG A 26 -7.01 5.34 5.79
N ARG A 27 -5.69 5.27 5.88
CA ARG A 27 -4.91 4.11 5.46
C ARG A 27 -4.82 3.13 6.63
N PHE A 28 -5.95 2.48 6.92
CA PHE A 28 -6.04 1.33 7.80
C PHE A 28 -6.51 0.12 6.98
N GLY A 29 -6.15 -1.09 7.41
CA GLY A 29 -6.52 -2.33 6.72
C GLY A 29 -5.75 -2.57 5.42
N GLN A 30 -4.70 -1.80 5.12
CA GLN A 30 -3.89 -1.99 3.91
C GLN A 30 -3.16 -3.35 3.91
N GLU A 31 -2.89 -3.88 5.10
CA GLU A 31 -2.31 -5.19 5.33
C GLU A 31 -3.20 -6.36 4.90
N HIS A 32 -4.51 -6.14 4.67
CA HIS A 32 -5.49 -7.16 4.26
C HIS A 32 -6.35 -6.73 3.07
N THR A 33 -5.77 -5.94 2.15
CA THR A 33 -6.41 -5.71 0.86
C THR A 33 -6.35 -7.00 0.02
N PRO A 34 -7.25 -7.20 -0.96
CA PRO A 34 -7.19 -8.36 -1.84
C PRO A 34 -5.83 -8.53 -2.53
N ALA A 35 -5.20 -7.41 -2.92
CA ALA A 35 -3.86 -7.43 -3.50
C ALA A 35 -2.78 -7.85 -2.49
N ALA A 36 -2.85 -7.35 -1.26
CA ALA A 36 -1.90 -7.69 -0.21
C ALA A 36 -2.01 -9.17 0.18
N ASP A 37 -3.21 -9.65 0.48
CA ASP A 37 -3.46 -11.05 0.86
C ASP A 37 -3.03 -12.02 -0.26
N ALA A 38 -3.34 -11.70 -1.52
CA ALA A 38 -2.87 -12.48 -2.66
C ALA A 38 -1.33 -12.52 -2.76
N THR A 39 -0.67 -11.38 -2.52
CA THR A 39 0.80 -11.29 -2.56
C THR A 39 1.44 -12.17 -1.47
N TYR A 40 0.90 -12.20 -0.26
CA TYR A 40 1.42 -13.06 0.82
C TYR A 40 1.18 -14.54 0.55
N GLN A 41 0.03 -14.85 -0.06
CA GLN A 41 -0.32 -16.21 -0.42
C GLN A 41 0.59 -16.72 -1.54
N GLU A 42 0.90 -15.87 -2.52
CA GLU A 42 1.76 -16.23 -3.65
C GLU A 42 3.18 -16.62 -3.21
N VAL A 43 3.76 -15.94 -2.21
CA VAL A 43 5.05 -16.36 -1.60
C VAL A 43 4.99 -17.79 -1.09
N LYS A 44 3.91 -18.16 -0.38
CA LYS A 44 3.72 -19.52 0.16
C LYS A 44 3.48 -20.53 -0.96
N ASP A 45 2.66 -20.18 -1.94
CA ASP A 45 2.31 -21.07 -3.05
C ASP A 45 3.52 -21.39 -3.94
N ILE A 46 4.39 -20.40 -4.19
CA ILE A 46 5.63 -20.61 -4.94
C ILE A 46 6.58 -21.56 -4.18
N ALA A 47 6.64 -21.45 -2.85
CA ALA A 47 7.49 -22.30 -2.02
C ALA A 47 6.90 -23.71 -1.79
N LYS A 48 5.65 -23.97 -2.17
CA LYS A 48 4.99 -25.26 -1.98
C LYS A 48 5.74 -26.40 -2.66
N GLY A 49 5.85 -27.54 -1.97
CA GLY A 49 6.57 -28.73 -2.42
C GLY A 49 8.10 -28.56 -2.41
N THR A 50 8.62 -27.57 -1.69
CA THR A 50 10.07 -27.36 -1.49
C THR A 50 10.44 -27.53 -0.02
N ASN A 51 11.73 -27.58 0.29
CA ASN A 51 12.22 -27.57 1.67
C ASN A 51 12.18 -26.18 2.34
N LYS A 52 11.46 -25.20 1.76
CA LYS A 52 11.38 -23.81 2.20
C LYS A 52 9.97 -23.36 2.58
N GLU A 53 9.00 -24.27 2.67
CA GLU A 53 7.61 -23.94 3.00
C GLU A 53 7.47 -23.19 4.33
N GLU A 54 8.17 -23.63 5.38
CA GLU A 54 8.13 -22.98 6.70
C GLU A 54 8.70 -21.56 6.64
N GLN A 55 9.85 -21.38 5.97
CA GLN A 55 10.47 -20.07 5.78
C GLN A 55 9.54 -19.12 5.03
N ALA A 56 8.89 -19.60 3.96
CA ALA A 56 7.92 -18.82 3.19
C ALA A 56 6.67 -18.47 4.00
N GLY A 57 6.17 -19.39 4.83
CA GLY A 57 5.06 -19.15 5.75
C GLY A 57 5.38 -18.08 6.81
N ASN A 58 6.57 -18.17 7.42
CA ASN A 58 7.03 -17.20 8.39
C ASN A 58 7.25 -15.81 7.76
N LEU A 59 7.84 -15.78 6.56
CA LEU A 59 8.03 -14.55 5.77
C LEU A 59 6.68 -13.92 5.40
N SER A 60 5.71 -14.72 4.96
CA SER A 60 4.33 -14.28 4.67
C SER A 60 3.69 -13.58 5.88
N GLY A 61 3.81 -14.16 7.08
CA GLY A 61 3.33 -13.51 8.30
C GLY A 61 4.09 -12.22 8.65
N ALA A 62 5.40 -12.16 8.36
CA ALA A 62 6.21 -10.96 8.57
C ALA A 62 5.85 -9.83 7.57
N MET A 63 5.48 -10.19 6.34
CA MET A 63 5.01 -9.24 5.31
C MET A 63 3.74 -8.49 5.78
N VAL A 64 2.77 -9.18 6.37
CA VAL A 64 1.57 -8.57 6.95
C VAL A 64 1.95 -7.54 8.01
N ARG A 65 2.79 -7.94 8.97
CA ARG A 65 3.20 -7.08 10.09
C ARG A 65 3.95 -5.82 9.63
N ALA A 66 4.73 -5.92 8.56
CA ALA A 66 5.48 -4.79 8.01
C ALA A 66 4.58 -3.71 7.35
N LEU A 67 3.34 -4.03 6.99
CA LEU A 67 2.37 -3.04 6.49
C LEU A 67 1.58 -2.33 7.61
N LEU A 68 1.76 -2.73 8.87
CA LEU A 68 1.12 -2.08 10.01
C LEU A 68 1.71 -0.67 10.26
N ALA A 69 0.87 0.21 10.80
CA ALA A 69 1.25 1.62 11.01
C ALA A 69 2.43 1.78 11.98
N LYS A 70 2.58 0.86 12.94
CA LYS A 70 3.66 0.87 13.94
C LYS A 70 4.93 0.14 13.52
N ALA A 71 4.96 -0.51 12.36
CA ALA A 71 6.18 -1.18 11.89
C ALA A 71 7.33 -0.15 11.74
N PRO A 72 8.60 -0.56 11.87
CA PRO A 72 9.71 0.28 11.46
C PRO A 72 9.60 0.75 10.00
N THR A 73 10.17 1.91 9.67
CA THR A 73 10.00 2.56 8.35
C THR A 73 10.46 1.69 7.18
N CYS A 74 11.52 0.91 7.36
CA CYS A 74 12.13 0.12 6.30
C CYS A 74 11.67 -1.34 6.22
N ASP A 75 10.83 -1.82 7.14
CA ASP A 75 10.45 -3.23 7.23
C ASP A 75 9.85 -3.79 5.94
N GLN A 76 9.00 -3.01 5.25
CA GLN A 76 8.41 -3.44 3.98
C GLN A 76 9.49 -3.64 2.89
N GLN A 77 10.53 -2.82 2.87
CA GLN A 77 11.64 -3.03 1.94
C GLN A 77 12.48 -4.24 2.35
N ASP A 78 12.76 -4.39 3.65
CA ASP A 78 13.54 -5.51 4.15
C ASP A 78 12.83 -6.85 3.88
N ARG A 79 11.50 -6.91 4.04
CA ARG A 79 10.71 -8.09 3.65
C ARG A 79 10.73 -8.30 2.13
N ALA A 80 10.67 -7.25 1.31
CA ALA A 80 10.80 -7.37 -0.14
C ALA A 80 12.16 -7.95 -0.54
N ASP A 81 13.25 -7.52 0.10
CA ASP A 81 14.59 -8.07 -0.12
C ASP A 81 14.64 -9.57 0.28
N GLU A 82 14.02 -9.95 1.40
CA GLU A 82 13.96 -11.35 1.84
C GLU A 82 13.13 -12.26 0.92
N ILE A 83 12.12 -11.74 0.23
CA ILE A 83 11.40 -12.50 -0.80
C ILE A 83 12.37 -12.83 -1.96
N ILE A 84 13.26 -11.91 -2.32
CA ILE A 84 14.26 -12.15 -3.35
C ILE A 84 15.31 -13.14 -2.85
N ASP A 85 15.79 -13.03 -1.60
CA ASP A 85 16.70 -14.01 -0.98
C ASP A 85 16.12 -15.43 -1.07
N LEU A 86 14.86 -15.61 -0.67
CA LEU A 86 14.15 -16.88 -0.81
C LEU A 86 14.11 -17.36 -2.27
N GLY A 87 13.91 -16.43 -3.21
CA GLY A 87 14.01 -16.71 -4.63
C GLY A 87 15.39 -17.20 -5.06
N GLU A 88 16.46 -16.61 -4.54
CA GLU A 88 17.84 -17.04 -4.82
C GLU A 88 18.10 -18.45 -4.30
N GLU A 89 17.63 -18.76 -3.10
CA GLU A 89 17.74 -20.09 -2.50
C GLU A 89 16.98 -21.17 -3.29
N LEU A 90 15.81 -20.83 -3.84
CA LEU A 90 14.98 -21.76 -4.62
C LEU A 90 15.43 -21.90 -6.08
N GLY A 91 15.99 -20.84 -6.66
CA GLY A 91 16.51 -20.80 -8.02
C GLY A 91 15.45 -20.97 -9.13
N GLY A 92 15.94 -20.99 -10.37
CA GLY A 92 15.15 -21.24 -11.57
C GLY A 92 13.90 -20.36 -11.73
N LYS A 93 12.80 -20.95 -12.20
CA LYS A 93 11.53 -20.25 -12.41
C LYS A 93 10.94 -19.65 -11.12
N LYS A 94 11.15 -20.31 -9.97
CA LYS A 94 10.66 -19.82 -8.68
C LYS A 94 11.34 -18.51 -8.28
N LYS A 95 12.64 -18.37 -8.56
CA LYS A 95 13.37 -17.10 -8.38
C LYS A 95 12.71 -15.96 -9.14
N GLU A 96 12.44 -16.17 -10.43
CA GLU A 96 11.83 -15.16 -11.29
C GLU A 96 10.42 -14.76 -10.81
N GLN A 97 9.64 -15.73 -10.33
CA GLN A 97 8.33 -15.48 -9.74
C GLN A 97 8.44 -14.66 -8.45
N LEU A 98 9.34 -15.04 -7.54
CA LEU A 98 9.53 -14.32 -6.27
C LEU A 98 10.09 -12.91 -6.47
N ILE A 99 10.92 -12.65 -7.49
CA ILE A 99 11.32 -11.29 -7.85
C ILE A 99 10.10 -10.44 -8.24
N LYS A 100 9.15 -11.00 -9.01
CA LYS A 100 7.91 -10.27 -9.35
C LYS A 100 7.08 -9.98 -8.10
N VAL A 101 6.92 -10.98 -7.22
CA VAL A 101 6.21 -10.83 -5.95
C VAL A 101 6.86 -9.77 -5.06
N ALA A 102 8.19 -9.74 -4.96
CA ALA A 102 8.92 -8.74 -4.18
C ALA A 102 8.68 -7.32 -4.68
N ARG A 103 8.68 -7.11 -6.01
CA ARG A 103 8.39 -5.81 -6.62
C ARG A 103 6.94 -5.37 -6.33
N THR A 104 5.97 -6.28 -6.51
CA THR A 104 4.57 -6.02 -6.16
C THR A 104 4.43 -5.66 -4.68
N TYR A 105 4.99 -6.48 -3.79
CA TYR A 105 4.94 -6.26 -2.35
C TYR A 105 5.58 -4.93 -1.93
N ARG A 106 6.71 -4.55 -2.55
CA ARG A 106 7.39 -3.29 -2.27
C ARG A 106 6.51 -2.08 -2.57
N GLN A 107 5.58 -2.21 -3.52
CA GLN A 107 4.69 -1.16 -3.98
C GLN A 107 3.31 -1.17 -3.31
N LEU A 108 2.98 -2.19 -2.52
CA LEU A 108 1.73 -2.20 -1.75
C LEU A 108 1.64 -0.99 -0.80
N GLU A 109 0.43 -0.56 -0.53
CA GLU A 109 0.17 0.48 0.46
C GLU A 109 0.52 0.03 1.87
N ARG A 110 0.85 1.01 2.71
CA ARG A 110 1.19 0.79 4.11
C ARG A 110 0.32 1.67 4.98
N ASN A 111 -0.13 1.12 6.10
CA ASN A 111 -0.97 1.86 7.03
C ASN A 111 -0.25 3.07 7.64
N THR A 112 -1.01 4.13 7.91
CA THR A 112 -0.51 5.35 8.56
C THR A 112 -1.38 5.74 9.75
N PRO A 113 -0.78 6.34 10.82
CA PRO A 113 -1.50 6.57 12.07
C PRO A 113 -2.52 7.72 12.00
N LYS A 114 -2.40 8.61 10.99
CA LYS A 114 -3.28 9.77 10.82
C LYS A 114 -3.93 9.74 9.43
N ALA A 115 -5.19 10.13 9.37
CA ALA A 115 -5.93 10.25 8.11
C ALA A 115 -5.23 11.24 7.16
N GLY A 116 -5.12 10.91 5.87
CA GLY A 116 -4.45 11.74 4.87
C GLY A 116 -2.92 11.84 5.01
N GLN A 117 -2.30 11.14 5.97
CA GLN A 117 -0.84 11.13 6.11
C GLN A 117 -0.21 10.12 5.12
N PRO A 118 0.81 10.52 4.33
CA PRO A 118 1.59 9.60 3.51
C PRO A 118 2.43 8.66 4.40
N SER A 119 2.73 7.47 3.88
CA SER A 119 3.57 6.53 4.63
C SER A 119 5.03 6.97 4.57
N ALA A 120 5.77 6.82 5.67
CA ALA A 120 7.18 7.20 5.71
C ALA A 120 7.99 6.33 4.73
N LEU A 121 8.73 6.96 3.83
CA LEU A 121 9.59 6.27 2.88
C LEU A 121 10.87 5.77 3.56
N CYS A 122 11.26 4.54 3.22
CA CYS A 122 12.55 4.01 3.61
C CYS A 122 13.69 4.76 2.90
N LYS A 123 14.72 5.15 3.65
CA LYS A 123 15.94 5.82 3.13
C LYS A 123 17.10 4.86 2.91
N LYS A 124 16.98 3.62 3.37
CA LYS A 124 17.97 2.57 3.18
C LYS A 124 17.94 2.13 1.72
N LYS A 125 19.10 1.89 1.11
CA LYS A 125 19.18 1.26 -0.22
C LYS A 125 18.72 -0.22 -0.12
N PRO A 126 17.92 -0.74 -1.06
CA PRO A 126 17.62 -2.18 -1.08
C PRO A 126 18.89 -3.00 -1.25
N ARG A 127 18.88 -4.24 -0.73
CA ARG A 127 19.99 -5.19 -0.94
C ARG A 127 20.00 -5.70 -2.38
N HIS A 128 18.82 -5.83 -2.97
CA HIS A 128 18.63 -6.34 -4.33
C HIS A 128 18.31 -5.21 -5.32
N LYS A 129 19.07 -5.18 -6.43
CA LYS A 129 18.93 -4.17 -7.50
C LYS A 129 17.57 -4.21 -8.18
N GLU A 130 16.88 -5.35 -8.12
CA GLU A 130 15.54 -5.56 -8.64
C GLU A 130 14.51 -4.64 -7.96
N LEU A 131 14.84 -4.08 -6.79
CA LEU A 131 14.02 -3.14 -6.03
C LEU A 131 14.50 -1.68 -6.16
N ASP A 132 15.56 -1.41 -6.93
CA ASP A 132 16.08 -0.05 -7.09
C ASP A 132 14.99 0.90 -7.63
N GLY A 133 14.83 2.04 -6.95
CA GLY A 133 13.83 3.06 -7.28
C GLY A 133 12.39 2.71 -6.90
N LEU A 134 12.12 1.51 -6.39
CA LEU A 134 10.78 1.13 -5.93
C LEU A 134 10.51 1.62 -4.51
N VAL A 135 9.40 2.32 -4.35
CA VAL A 135 8.87 2.76 -3.07
C VAL A 135 7.44 2.28 -2.91
N GLN A 136 6.96 2.23 -1.66
CA GLN A 136 5.58 1.87 -1.40
C GLN A 136 4.61 2.92 -1.93
N ALA A 137 3.45 2.49 -2.40
CA ALA A 137 2.42 3.38 -2.90
C ALA A 137 2.02 4.43 -1.87
N GLN A 138 1.80 5.65 -2.34
CA GLN A 138 1.50 6.81 -1.51
C GLN A 138 0.05 7.29 -1.60
N ASP A 139 -0.76 6.72 -2.49
CA ASP A 139 -2.15 7.12 -2.72
C ASP A 139 -3.06 6.78 -1.51
N PRO A 140 -3.72 7.75 -0.85
CA PRO A 140 -4.57 7.51 0.32
C PRO A 140 -5.84 6.67 0.11
#